data_AF-A0A914L4T0-F1
#
_entry.id   AF-A0A914L4T0-F1
#
_cell.length_a   1.000
_cell.length_b   1.000
_cell.length_c   1.000
_cell.angle_alpha   90.00
_cell.angle_beta   90.00
_cell.angle_gamma   90.00
#
_symmetry.space_group_name_H-M   'P 1'
#
loop_
_entity.id
_entity.type
_entity.pdbx_description
1 polymer ?
#
loop_
_entity_poly.entity_id
_entity_poly.type
_entity_poly.pdbx_seq_one_letter_code
_entity_poly.pdbx_strand_id
1 'polypeptide(L)'
;MSPSPHCSHKQRSIKRVHFHLLTTNSLNPALRECCCSSSSSLPLQRIVQLLSVGAFELRKQINGNIKCDRIENGVEGKENEQEKYLNRLIRNELLLIELGVVDTQRLTKWINKFYDIYMKQLLDMEFYFVNKFVDQLENLCLKLNTHSLPKVCKPRPPFLSSKGMLNELGDRVVYQARSEVTARVDIAGGWTDTPPITYQMGNILPAVLSISILVNGKRPIRCKCSRLEMLQGIFYRENSFGEQQPLLHFPTARQIFKNCCSLLCAILIVAGFVREELWAGERHYSLDFAGSGRGLLIETESDLPHGSGLGSSSILAGALLCSLHKLSGNKEQLKEDKLINQVLQIEQLHTSGGGWQDQLGGCISGGAKIGWVESVGERKCCWRSVPLGGELIKEFNKKFVLLYTGKTRLAKTLLKQVLLSWARQEPQILVTVERLAKGAWEAEKMLIEGKFPSEVCTEYNELKKIFASNTEPSQVTELKNLIEKENLIESAWMAGAGGGGFLYIWLKQTENNVLEKLENLLKSDWRWKEMDIWRVELENKQPLIVK
;
A
#
# COMPACT_ATOMS: atom_id res chain seq x y z
N MET A 1 -58.04 32.03 25.68
CA MET A 1 -56.81 32.57 26.31
C MET A 1 -56.13 31.44 27.06
N SER A 2 -55.08 30.89 26.48
CA SER A 2 -54.22 29.87 27.07
C SER A 2 -52.81 30.11 26.53
N PRO A 3 -51.85 30.57 27.35
CA PRO A 3 -50.47 30.71 26.92
C PRO A 3 -49.74 29.39 27.10
N SER A 4 -49.02 29.01 26.06
CA SER A 4 -48.04 27.93 25.95
C SER A 4 -46.95 27.97 27.03
N PRO A 5 -46.43 26.82 27.49
CA PRO A 5 -45.26 26.79 28.36
C PRO A 5 -43.99 27.09 27.54
N HIS A 6 -43.22 28.07 28.03
CA HIS A 6 -41.90 28.43 27.53
C HIS A 6 -40.94 27.23 27.55
N CYS A 7 -40.57 26.72 26.38
CA CYS A 7 -39.38 25.90 26.24
C CYS A 7 -38.17 26.84 26.21
N SER A 8 -37.42 26.89 27.30
CA SER A 8 -36.18 27.66 27.41
C SER A 8 -35.16 27.14 26.39
N HIS A 9 -34.87 27.94 25.37
CA HIS A 9 -33.67 27.79 24.55
C HIS A 9 -32.43 27.87 25.44
N LYS A 10 -31.95 26.73 25.94
CA LYS A 10 -30.52 26.57 26.23
C LYS A 10 -29.82 26.36 24.89
N GLN A 11 -29.63 27.45 24.15
CA GLN A 11 -28.50 27.57 23.23
C GLN A 11 -27.25 27.29 24.08
N ARG A 12 -26.74 26.06 24.02
CA ARG A 12 -25.35 25.80 24.39
C ARG A 12 -24.53 26.54 23.35
N SER A 13 -24.16 27.76 23.71
CA SER A 13 -23.19 28.57 23.01
C SER A 13 -21.98 27.70 22.68
N ILE A 14 -21.84 27.35 21.40
CA ILE A 14 -20.56 26.96 20.81
C ILE A 14 -19.72 28.24 20.86
N LYS A 15 -19.20 28.55 22.05
CA LYS A 15 -18.27 29.66 22.25
C LYS A 15 -17.09 29.37 21.34
N ARG A 16 -16.86 30.27 20.37
CA ARG A 16 -15.63 30.82 19.73
C ARG A 16 -14.23 30.25 20.03
N VAL A 17 -14.06 29.23 20.86
CA VAL A 17 -12.79 28.73 21.40
C VAL A 17 -12.02 27.84 20.41
N HIS A 18 -12.64 27.28 19.37
CA HIS A 18 -11.92 26.43 18.40
C HIS A 18 -11.52 27.08 17.07
N PHE A 19 -12.00 28.29 16.75
CA PHE A 19 -11.48 29.04 15.59
C PHE A 19 -10.12 29.71 15.87
N HIS A 20 -9.70 29.80 17.13
CA HIS A 20 -8.38 30.33 17.47
C HIS A 20 -7.22 29.35 17.19
N LEU A 21 -7.50 28.04 17.22
CA LEU A 21 -6.51 27.01 16.86
C LEU A 21 -6.17 26.98 15.37
N LEU A 22 -7.06 27.49 14.51
CA LEU A 22 -6.80 27.67 13.07
C LEU A 22 -6.33 29.08 12.71
N THR A 23 -6.34 30.03 13.66
CA THR A 23 -5.89 31.41 13.39
C THR A 23 -4.54 31.75 13.99
N THR A 24 -3.99 31.00 14.95
CA THR A 24 -2.68 31.35 15.50
C THR A 24 -1.94 30.14 16.08
N ASN A 25 -0.80 29.79 15.48
CA ASN A 25 0.34 29.00 16.00
C ASN A 25 0.53 27.55 15.55
N SER A 26 -0.46 26.87 14.95
CA SER A 26 -0.29 25.48 14.46
C SER A 26 -0.18 25.35 12.94
N LEU A 27 -0.65 26.34 12.18
CA LEU A 27 -0.50 26.41 10.73
C LEU A 27 0.76 27.21 10.39
N ASN A 28 1.57 26.69 9.46
CA ASN A 28 2.76 27.35 8.93
C ASN A 28 2.43 28.81 8.50
N PRO A 29 3.18 29.84 8.94
CA PRO A 29 2.92 31.25 8.60
C PRO A 29 2.74 31.52 7.10
N ALA A 30 3.45 30.78 6.24
CA ALA A 30 3.34 30.89 4.77
C ALA A 30 1.98 30.41 4.22
N LEU A 31 1.28 29.49 4.91
CA LEU A 31 -0.07 29.05 4.54
C LEU A 31 -1.11 30.12 4.80
N ARG A 32 -0.91 30.93 5.87
CA ARG A 32 -1.82 32.00 6.27
C ARG A 32 -1.79 33.16 5.28
N GLU A 33 -0.61 33.55 4.79
CA GLU A 33 -0.47 34.60 3.76
C GLU A 33 -1.07 34.19 2.42
N CYS A 34 -0.97 32.91 2.02
CA CYS A 34 -1.51 32.45 0.74
C CYS A 34 -3.05 32.39 0.73
N CYS A 35 -3.68 31.91 1.82
CA CYS A 35 -5.15 31.82 1.91
C CYS A 35 -5.84 33.19 1.88
N CYS A 36 -5.17 34.23 2.39
CA CYS A 36 -5.68 35.59 2.40
C CYS A 36 -5.43 36.35 1.07
N SER A 37 -4.72 35.76 0.11
CA SER A 37 -4.48 36.36 -1.20
C SER A 37 -5.53 35.90 -2.20
N SER A 38 -6.38 36.81 -2.66
CA SER A 38 -7.45 36.53 -3.63
C SER A 38 -6.95 36.23 -5.05
N SER A 39 -5.63 36.22 -5.28
CA SER A 39 -4.99 36.24 -6.59
C SER A 39 -4.01 35.09 -6.88
N SER A 40 -3.71 34.19 -5.94
CA SER A 40 -2.69 33.13 -6.17
C SER A 40 -3.29 31.73 -6.38
N SER A 41 -2.79 31.01 -7.39
CA SER A 41 -3.05 29.58 -7.57
C SER A 41 -2.23 28.78 -6.56
N LEU A 42 -2.88 28.01 -5.69
CA LEU A 42 -2.16 27.12 -4.76
C LEU A 42 -1.59 25.91 -5.53
N PRO A 43 -0.32 25.53 -5.32
CA PRO A 43 0.21 24.26 -5.80
C PRO A 43 -0.61 23.08 -5.27
N LEU A 44 -0.79 22.03 -6.09
CA LEU A 44 -1.58 20.84 -5.73
C LEU A 44 -1.18 20.22 -4.38
N GLN A 45 0.12 20.19 -4.07
CA GLN A 45 0.62 19.70 -2.77
C GLN A 45 0.08 20.51 -1.58
N ARG A 46 0.01 21.84 -1.71
CA ARG A 46 -0.53 22.72 -0.66
C ARG A 46 -2.04 22.55 -0.50
N ILE A 47 -2.75 22.32 -1.61
CA ILE A 47 -4.18 21.99 -1.61
C ILE A 47 -4.44 20.73 -0.78
N VAL A 48 -3.66 19.67 -1.00
CA VAL A 48 -3.83 18.42 -0.23
C VAL A 48 -3.53 18.63 1.25
N GLN A 49 -2.48 19.38 1.58
CA GLN A 49 -2.14 19.69 2.97
C GLN A 49 -3.31 20.40 3.68
N LEU A 50 -3.88 21.45 3.09
CA LEU A 50 -5.01 22.17 3.67
C LEU A 50 -6.19 21.22 3.92
N LEU A 51 -6.66 20.52 2.89
CA LEU A 51 -7.79 19.59 3.02
C LEU A 51 -7.57 18.51 4.09
N SER A 52 -6.34 18.01 4.24
CA SER A 52 -6.00 17.01 5.26
C SER A 52 -6.06 17.56 6.70
N VAL A 53 -5.69 18.82 6.90
CA VAL A 53 -5.81 19.52 8.20
C VAL A 53 -7.28 19.83 8.50
N GLY A 54 -8.04 20.26 7.49
CA GLY A 54 -9.49 20.49 7.63
C GLY A 54 -10.23 19.23 8.05
N ALA A 55 -9.97 18.10 7.41
CA ALA A 55 -10.55 16.80 7.76
C ALA A 55 -10.19 16.36 9.19
N PHE A 56 -8.94 16.61 9.64
CA PHE A 56 -8.49 16.27 10.98
C PHE A 56 -9.25 17.03 12.08
N GLU A 57 -9.35 18.34 11.95
CA GLU A 57 -10.03 19.17 12.95
C GLU A 57 -11.51 18.80 13.06
N LEU A 58 -12.16 18.50 11.94
CA LEU A 58 -13.52 17.94 11.95
C LEU A 58 -13.58 16.61 12.72
N ARG A 59 -12.67 15.67 12.44
CA ARG A 59 -12.63 14.37 13.15
C ARG A 59 -12.40 14.51 14.65
N LYS A 60 -11.54 15.44 15.06
CA LYS A 60 -11.26 15.74 16.47
C LYS A 60 -12.48 16.30 17.18
N GLN A 61 -13.23 17.20 16.54
CA GLN A 61 -14.48 17.74 17.08
C GLN A 61 -15.56 16.67 17.21
N ILE A 62 -15.69 15.80 16.19
CA ILE A 62 -16.54 14.60 16.23
C ILE A 62 -16.19 13.77 17.47
N ASN A 63 -14.93 13.35 17.63
CA ASN A 63 -14.52 12.49 18.73
C ASN A 63 -14.59 13.17 20.11
N GLY A 64 -14.36 14.48 20.20
CA GLY A 64 -14.46 15.25 21.44
C GLY A 64 -15.90 15.39 21.95
N ASN A 65 -16.89 15.32 21.07
CA ASN A 65 -18.31 15.37 21.41
C ASN A 65 -18.89 14.00 21.86
N ILE A 66 -18.11 12.91 21.83
CA ILE A 66 -18.51 11.55 22.26
C ILE A 66 -18.72 11.44 23.79
N LYS A 67 -18.61 12.54 24.56
CA LYS A 67 -19.05 12.59 25.97
C LYS A 67 -20.54 12.91 26.16
N CYS A 68 -21.37 12.96 25.12
CA CYS A 68 -22.82 13.07 25.26
C CYS A 68 -23.53 11.98 24.45
N ASP A 69 -24.12 11.06 25.21
CA ASP A 69 -25.15 10.08 24.90
C ASP A 69 -24.93 9.10 23.74
N ARG A 70 -24.91 7.80 24.13
CA ARG A 70 -25.15 6.68 23.23
C ARG A 70 -26.44 6.94 22.45
N ILE A 71 -26.32 7.10 21.14
CA ILE A 71 -27.42 6.83 20.22
C ILE A 71 -27.05 5.56 19.47
N GLU A 72 -27.23 4.43 20.14
CA GLU A 72 -27.70 3.23 19.47
C GLU A 72 -29.14 3.53 19.06
N ASN A 73 -29.39 3.80 17.79
CA ASN A 73 -30.61 3.40 17.08
C ASN A 73 -30.49 3.79 15.61
N GLY A 74 -30.80 2.80 14.76
CA GLY A 74 -30.75 2.94 13.31
C GLY A 74 -31.70 4.02 12.81
N VAL A 75 -31.14 4.94 12.03
CA VAL A 75 -31.91 5.80 11.12
C VAL A 75 -31.24 5.69 9.75
N GLU A 76 -31.61 4.66 8.99
CA GLU A 76 -31.58 4.76 7.53
C GLU A 76 -32.70 5.73 7.13
N GLY A 77 -32.39 7.02 7.10
CA GLY A 77 -33.36 8.08 6.82
C GLY A 77 -32.77 9.12 5.88
N LYS A 78 -33.37 9.22 4.68
CA LYS A 78 -33.21 10.24 3.61
C LYS A 78 -32.08 11.28 3.81
N GLU A 79 -31.10 11.24 2.90
CA GLU A 79 -30.08 12.31 2.76
C GLU A 79 -30.76 13.69 2.72
N ASN A 80 -30.34 14.62 3.58
CA ASN A 80 -30.86 15.98 3.57
C ASN A 80 -30.29 16.78 2.37
N GLU A 81 -30.93 17.91 2.00
CA GLU A 81 -30.50 18.69 0.82
C GLU A 81 -29.08 19.28 0.95
N GLN A 82 -28.61 19.54 2.17
CA GLN A 82 -27.26 20.05 2.42
C GLN A 82 -26.20 18.95 2.18
N GLU A 83 -26.47 17.73 2.63
CA GLU A 83 -25.64 16.55 2.41
C GLU A 83 -25.57 16.19 0.93
N LYS A 84 -26.71 16.15 0.23
CA LYS A 84 -26.74 15.93 -1.23
C LYS A 84 -25.89 16.96 -1.96
N TYR A 85 -25.94 18.21 -1.53
CA TYR A 85 -25.17 19.29 -2.14
C TYR A 85 -23.65 19.12 -1.89
N LEU A 86 -23.23 18.80 -0.66
CA LEU A 86 -21.83 18.53 -0.30
C LEU A 86 -21.29 17.28 -1.01
N ASN A 87 -22.05 16.18 -1.01
CA ASN A 87 -21.74 14.94 -1.72
C ASN A 87 -21.60 15.20 -3.22
N ARG A 88 -22.49 16.00 -3.82
CA ARG A 88 -22.42 16.36 -5.26
C ARG A 88 -21.19 17.19 -5.58
N LEU A 89 -20.81 18.12 -4.71
CA LEU A 89 -19.59 18.93 -4.87
C LEU A 89 -18.33 18.07 -4.85
N ILE A 90 -18.13 17.26 -3.80
CA ILE A 90 -16.95 16.37 -3.73
C ILE A 90 -16.96 15.38 -4.89
N ARG A 91 -18.12 14.80 -5.22
CA ARG A 91 -18.25 13.86 -6.35
C ARG A 91 -17.88 14.49 -7.69
N ASN A 92 -18.25 15.74 -7.92
CA ASN A 92 -17.89 16.46 -9.15
C ASN A 92 -16.37 16.70 -9.22
N GLU A 93 -15.72 17.07 -8.12
CA GLU A 93 -14.25 17.22 -8.09
C GLU A 93 -13.54 15.87 -8.25
N LEU A 94 -14.03 14.81 -7.59
CA LEU A 94 -13.55 13.43 -7.78
C LEU A 94 -13.68 12.97 -9.24
N LEU A 95 -14.79 13.28 -9.90
CA LEU A 95 -15.03 12.94 -11.30
C LEU A 95 -14.03 13.65 -12.23
N LEU A 96 -13.74 14.93 -11.99
CA LEU A 96 -12.77 15.69 -12.79
C LEU A 96 -11.36 15.15 -12.61
N ILE A 97 -11.01 14.78 -11.38
CA ILE A 97 -9.76 14.09 -11.05
C ILE A 97 -9.67 12.76 -11.79
N GLU A 98 -10.71 11.93 -11.74
CA GLU A 98 -10.79 10.65 -12.47
C GLU A 98 -10.71 10.80 -13.99
N LEU A 99 -11.21 11.91 -14.52
CA LEU A 99 -11.08 12.26 -15.94
C LEU A 99 -9.70 12.84 -16.31
N GLY A 100 -8.78 12.97 -15.35
CA GLY A 100 -7.44 13.53 -15.54
C GLY A 100 -7.42 15.05 -15.70
N VAL A 101 -8.52 15.73 -15.38
CA VAL A 101 -8.70 17.19 -15.47
C VAL A 101 -8.53 17.78 -14.08
N VAL A 102 -7.28 17.98 -13.65
CA VAL A 102 -6.98 18.63 -12.37
C VAL A 102 -6.84 20.15 -12.60
N ASP A 103 -7.95 20.88 -12.42
CA ASP A 103 -7.94 22.35 -12.44
C ASP A 103 -7.61 22.90 -11.04
N THR A 104 -6.34 23.25 -10.82
CA THR A 104 -5.84 23.77 -9.54
C THR A 104 -6.49 25.09 -9.16
N GLN A 105 -6.89 25.94 -10.11
CA GLN A 105 -7.57 27.21 -9.82
C GLN A 105 -8.99 26.96 -9.30
N ARG A 106 -9.72 26.04 -9.94
CA ARG A 106 -11.05 25.63 -9.48
C ARG A 106 -11.00 24.99 -8.10
N LEU A 107 -10.06 24.07 -7.86
CA LEU A 107 -9.83 23.46 -6.54
C LEU A 107 -9.48 24.53 -5.48
N THR A 108 -8.63 25.50 -5.81
CA THR A 108 -8.27 26.61 -4.91
C THR A 108 -9.50 27.43 -4.51
N LYS A 109 -10.35 27.82 -5.49
CA LYS A 109 -11.60 28.54 -5.21
C LYS A 109 -12.55 27.75 -4.33
N TRP A 110 -12.67 26.44 -4.58
CA TRP A 110 -13.51 25.56 -3.77
C TRP A 110 -13.01 25.47 -2.32
N ILE A 111 -11.70 25.33 -2.10
CA ILE A 111 -11.09 25.27 -0.77
C ILE A 111 -11.32 26.57 0.01
N ASN A 112 -11.12 27.73 -0.62
CA ASN A 112 -11.36 29.01 0.05
C ASN A 112 -12.83 29.09 0.50
N LYS A 113 -13.77 28.71 -0.39
CA LYS A 113 -15.19 28.64 -0.06
C LYS A 113 -15.49 27.61 1.05
N PHE A 114 -14.82 26.46 1.02
CA PHE A 114 -14.89 25.39 2.04
C PHE A 114 -14.62 25.93 3.45
N TYR A 115 -13.51 26.63 3.63
CA TYR A 115 -13.15 27.20 4.93
C TYR A 115 -14.04 28.36 5.38
N ASP A 116 -14.41 29.26 4.46
CA ASP A 116 -15.14 30.48 4.83
C ASP A 116 -16.62 30.23 5.17
N ILE A 117 -17.25 29.30 4.44
CA ILE A 117 -18.71 29.10 4.44
C ILE A 117 -19.10 27.75 5.03
N TYR A 118 -18.47 26.67 4.58
CA TYR A 118 -18.98 25.32 4.84
C TYR A 118 -18.58 24.79 6.22
N MET A 119 -17.38 25.12 6.72
CA MET A 119 -16.95 24.75 8.07
C MET A 119 -17.87 25.29 9.18
N LYS A 120 -18.50 26.45 8.96
CA LYS A 120 -19.48 27.02 9.90
C LYS A 120 -20.80 26.24 9.90
N GLN A 121 -21.25 25.78 8.73
CA GLN A 121 -22.51 25.03 8.57
C GLN A 121 -22.38 23.57 9.02
N LEU A 122 -21.18 22.98 8.91
CA LEU A 122 -20.89 21.61 9.34
C LEU A 122 -21.09 21.40 10.85
N LEU A 123 -20.97 22.45 11.67
CA LEU A 123 -21.18 22.39 13.12
C LEU A 123 -22.64 22.17 13.52
N ASP A 124 -23.57 22.49 12.63
CA ASP A 124 -25.02 22.38 12.88
C ASP A 124 -25.63 21.08 12.30
N MET A 125 -24.81 20.20 11.71
CA MET A 125 -25.27 18.94 11.11
C MET A 125 -25.19 17.75 12.08
N GLU A 126 -26.03 16.73 11.82
CA GLU A 126 -25.98 15.50 12.60
C GLU A 126 -24.66 14.75 12.41
N PHE A 127 -24.23 14.09 13.48
CA PHE A 127 -22.94 13.43 13.62
C PHE A 127 -22.63 12.41 12.51
N TYR A 128 -23.64 11.65 12.07
CA TYR A 128 -23.48 10.67 10.99
C TYR A 128 -23.04 11.31 9.67
N PHE A 129 -23.65 12.44 9.30
CA PHE A 129 -23.36 13.15 8.05
C PHE A 129 -21.99 13.83 8.06
N VAL A 130 -21.60 14.40 9.20
CA VAL A 130 -20.26 14.98 9.35
C VAL A 130 -19.18 13.89 9.20
N ASN A 131 -19.40 12.69 9.75
CA ASN A 131 -18.48 11.56 9.55
C ASN A 131 -18.35 11.14 8.08
N LYS A 132 -19.48 10.93 7.38
CA LYS A 132 -19.49 10.55 5.96
C LYS A 132 -18.81 11.60 5.09
N PHE A 133 -19.03 12.88 5.38
CA PHE A 133 -18.39 13.99 4.67
C PHE A 133 -16.87 14.06 4.92
N VAL A 134 -16.43 13.87 6.16
CA VAL A 134 -15.00 13.80 6.50
C VAL A 134 -14.31 12.63 5.80
N ASP A 135 -14.97 11.47 5.74
CA ASP A 135 -14.43 10.31 5.01
C ASP A 135 -14.25 10.62 3.51
N GLN A 136 -15.20 11.33 2.90
CA GLN A 136 -15.10 11.76 1.50
C GLN A 136 -13.98 12.80 1.28
N LEU A 137 -13.80 13.76 2.19
CA LEU A 137 -12.71 14.73 2.13
C LEU A 137 -11.35 14.04 2.22
N GLU A 138 -11.18 13.12 3.17
CA GLU A 138 -9.94 12.35 3.29
C GLU A 138 -9.66 11.53 2.02
N ASN A 139 -10.68 10.94 1.40
CA ASN A 139 -10.53 10.21 0.15
C ASN A 139 -10.14 11.14 -1.01
N LEU A 140 -10.70 12.35 -1.07
CA LEU A 140 -10.30 13.38 -2.04
C LEU A 140 -8.83 13.78 -1.86
N CYS A 141 -8.36 13.98 -0.62
CA CYS A 141 -6.95 14.24 -0.32
C CYS A 141 -6.03 13.15 -0.88
N LEU A 142 -6.37 11.89 -0.62
CA LEU A 142 -5.59 10.74 -1.09
C LEU A 142 -5.55 10.68 -2.62
N LYS A 143 -6.69 10.86 -3.31
CA LYS A 143 -6.71 10.89 -4.78
C LYS A 143 -5.86 12.04 -5.33
N LEU A 144 -6.02 13.26 -4.81
CA LEU A 144 -5.21 14.41 -5.25
C LEU A 144 -3.70 14.16 -5.06
N ASN A 145 -3.29 13.47 -3.99
CA ASN A 145 -1.91 13.04 -3.79
C ASN A 145 -1.43 12.08 -4.89
N THR A 146 -2.26 11.12 -5.34
CA THR A 146 -1.88 10.21 -6.43
C THR A 146 -1.68 10.93 -7.78
N HIS A 147 -2.38 12.05 -8.02
CA HIS A 147 -2.20 12.83 -9.26
C HIS A 147 -0.92 13.66 -9.29
N SER A 148 -0.23 13.84 -8.15
CA SER A 148 1.09 14.49 -8.09
C SER A 148 2.25 13.54 -8.47
N LEU A 149 1.94 12.26 -8.68
CA LEU A 149 2.86 11.23 -9.17
C LEU A 149 3.11 11.44 -10.67
N PRO A 150 4.29 11.02 -11.19
CA PRO A 150 4.60 11.16 -12.62
C PRO A 150 3.44 10.66 -13.48
N LYS A 151 3.04 11.44 -14.49
CA LYS A 151 2.05 11.01 -15.49
C LYS A 151 2.51 9.65 -16.03
N VAL A 152 1.74 8.62 -15.73
CA VAL A 152 1.97 7.25 -16.17
C VAL A 152 2.21 7.26 -17.67
N CYS A 153 3.39 6.78 -18.08
CA CYS A 153 3.76 6.67 -19.47
C CYS A 153 2.73 5.80 -20.22
N LYS A 154 1.88 6.40 -21.05
CA LYS A 154 1.45 5.77 -22.32
C LYS A 154 2.52 6.16 -23.33
N PRO A 155 3.22 5.21 -23.99
CA PRO A 155 2.60 4.31 -24.95
C PRO A 155 3.01 2.83 -24.83
N ARG A 156 2.10 1.99 -25.35
CA ARG A 156 2.20 0.55 -25.65
C ARG A 156 3.62 0.10 -26.05
N PRO A 157 4.23 -0.93 -25.43
CA PRO A 157 5.23 -1.73 -26.13
C PRO A 157 4.49 -2.46 -27.26
N PRO A 158 4.91 -2.35 -28.53
CA PRO A 158 4.29 -3.09 -29.62
C PRO A 158 4.35 -4.58 -29.28
N PHE A 159 3.19 -5.23 -29.17
CA PHE A 159 3.15 -6.68 -29.26
C PHE A 159 3.81 -7.06 -30.58
N LEU A 160 4.74 -8.01 -30.54
CA LEU A 160 5.48 -8.53 -31.70
C LEU A 160 4.55 -8.80 -32.90
N SER A 161 3.29 -9.14 -32.66
CA SER A 161 2.33 -9.47 -33.73
C SER A 161 1.68 -8.29 -34.45
N SER A 162 1.77 -7.06 -33.93
CA SER A 162 0.90 -5.98 -34.43
C SER A 162 1.49 -5.14 -35.58
N LYS A 163 2.82 -5.12 -35.76
CA LYS A 163 3.47 -4.34 -36.84
C LYS A 163 4.76 -4.91 -37.44
N GLY A 164 5.20 -6.12 -37.08
CA GLY A 164 6.44 -6.69 -37.64
C GLY A 164 6.28 -8.18 -37.88
N MET A 165 6.54 -8.60 -39.11
CA MET A 165 6.86 -9.96 -39.53
C MET A 165 7.22 -10.93 -38.39
N LEU A 166 6.54 -12.07 -38.31
CA LEU A 166 7.00 -13.32 -37.67
C LEU A 166 8.25 -13.92 -38.37
N ASN A 167 9.10 -13.08 -38.98
CA ASN A 167 10.27 -13.51 -39.74
C ASN A 167 11.51 -12.88 -39.13
N GLU A 168 12.11 -13.61 -38.20
CA GLU A 168 13.51 -14.00 -38.26
C GLU A 168 13.62 -15.32 -37.46
N LEU A 169 14.35 -16.29 -37.99
CA LEU A 169 14.35 -17.68 -37.54
C LEU A 169 14.55 -17.80 -36.01
N GLY A 170 13.51 -18.20 -35.26
CA GLY A 170 13.69 -18.74 -33.90
C GLY A 170 12.66 -18.39 -32.81
N ASP A 171 11.75 -17.44 -33.01
CA ASP A 171 10.79 -17.07 -31.95
C ASP A 171 9.65 -18.11 -31.81
N ARG A 172 9.85 -19.05 -30.87
CA ARG A 172 8.83 -20.04 -30.48
C ARG A 172 7.66 -19.33 -29.79
N VAL A 173 6.43 -19.58 -30.25
CA VAL A 173 5.20 -19.17 -29.55
C VAL A 173 5.19 -19.82 -28.16
N VAL A 174 5.15 -19.01 -27.11
CA VAL A 174 5.07 -19.47 -25.73
C VAL A 174 3.61 -19.77 -25.40
N TYR A 175 3.26 -21.07 -25.35
CA TYR A 175 1.92 -21.53 -24.99
C TYR A 175 1.65 -21.50 -23.49
N GLN A 176 2.70 -21.63 -22.69
CA GLN A 176 2.63 -21.61 -21.24
C GLN A 176 3.86 -20.93 -20.67
N ALA A 177 3.64 -20.08 -19.69
CA ALA A 177 4.69 -19.45 -18.89
C ALA A 177 4.41 -19.70 -17.42
N ARG A 178 5.46 -19.98 -16.65
CA ARG A 178 5.36 -20.15 -15.20
C ARG A 178 6.36 -19.24 -14.51
N SER A 179 5.93 -18.62 -13.43
CA SER A 179 6.80 -17.83 -12.55
C SER A 179 6.75 -18.35 -11.12
N GLU A 180 7.91 -18.47 -10.49
CA GLU A 180 8.05 -18.79 -9.07
C GLU A 180 8.87 -17.68 -8.41
N VAL A 181 8.39 -17.16 -7.27
CA VAL A 181 8.95 -15.94 -6.66
C VAL A 181 9.12 -16.08 -5.14
N THR A 182 10.22 -15.54 -4.62
CA THR A 182 10.51 -15.45 -3.17
C THR A 182 9.55 -14.54 -2.43
N ALA A 183 9.43 -14.69 -1.11
CA ALA A 183 8.87 -13.64 -0.27
C ALA A 183 9.95 -12.60 0.08
N ARG A 184 9.55 -11.51 0.74
CA ARG A 184 10.48 -10.46 1.18
C ARG A 184 10.37 -10.16 2.66
N VAL A 185 11.51 -9.89 3.28
CA VAL A 185 11.62 -9.33 4.63
C VAL A 185 12.00 -7.86 4.52
N ASP A 186 11.23 -6.98 5.16
CA ASP A 186 11.60 -5.57 5.38
C ASP A 186 12.48 -5.47 6.63
N ILE A 187 13.78 -5.19 6.44
CA ILE A 187 14.75 -5.06 7.54
C ILE A 187 14.69 -3.67 8.14
N ALA A 188 14.67 -2.64 7.31
CA ALA A 188 14.63 -1.24 7.74
C ALA A 188 14.10 -0.32 6.63
N GLY A 189 13.54 0.82 7.05
CA GLY A 189 13.19 1.92 6.14
C GLY A 189 11.80 1.90 5.52
N GLY A 190 11.01 0.84 5.70
CA GLY A 190 9.65 0.77 5.14
C GLY A 190 8.78 1.98 5.56
N TRP A 191 7.85 2.36 4.68
CA TRP A 191 7.11 3.65 4.61
C TRP A 191 7.84 4.76 3.86
N THR A 192 9.18 4.79 3.84
CA THR A 192 9.92 5.78 3.03
C THR A 192 9.80 5.51 1.52
N ASP A 193 9.40 4.30 1.13
CA ASP A 193 9.12 3.88 -0.24
C ASP A 193 7.72 4.26 -0.73
N THR A 194 6.84 4.69 0.17
CA THR A 194 5.42 4.86 -0.12
C THR A 194 5.15 6.26 -0.68
N PRO A 195 4.54 6.42 -1.87
CA PRO A 195 4.17 7.73 -2.34
C PRO A 195 3.01 8.36 -1.53
N PRO A 196 3.01 9.69 -1.32
CA PRO A 196 3.96 10.66 -1.84
C PRO A 196 5.20 10.88 -0.95
N ILE A 197 5.29 10.21 0.21
CA ILE A 197 6.40 10.34 1.19
C ILE A 197 7.74 10.21 0.46
N THR A 198 7.88 9.14 -0.32
CA THR A 198 9.10 8.83 -1.10
C THR A 198 9.57 9.98 -2.00
N TYR A 199 8.67 10.85 -2.48
CA TYR A 199 9.02 11.96 -3.37
C TYR A 199 9.10 13.32 -2.67
N GLN A 200 8.74 13.40 -1.40
CA GLN A 200 8.56 14.66 -0.67
C GLN A 200 9.51 14.83 0.53
N MET A 201 10.42 13.89 0.75
CA MET A 201 11.42 13.94 1.83
C MET A 201 12.54 14.97 1.62
N GLY A 202 12.48 15.78 0.56
CA GLY A 202 13.40 16.90 0.32
C GLY A 202 14.85 16.44 0.18
N ASN A 203 15.70 16.87 1.12
CA ASN A 203 17.14 16.56 1.12
C ASN A 203 17.48 15.18 1.74
N ILE A 204 16.50 14.51 2.36
CA ILE A 204 16.71 13.19 2.94
C ILE A 204 16.42 12.15 1.85
N LEU A 205 17.39 11.28 1.59
CA LEU A 205 17.26 10.23 0.60
C LEU A 205 16.44 9.06 1.20
N PRO A 206 15.20 8.80 0.72
CA PRO A 206 14.40 7.69 1.21
C PRO A 206 15.10 6.37 0.87
N ALA A 207 15.07 5.40 1.79
CA ALA A 207 15.68 4.10 1.53
C ALA A 207 14.98 2.98 2.26
N VAL A 208 14.93 1.82 1.61
CA VAL A 208 14.41 0.57 2.20
C VAL A 208 15.41 -0.55 1.95
N LEU A 209 15.76 -1.25 3.03
CA LEU A 209 16.58 -2.44 2.99
C LEU A 209 15.68 -3.67 3.12
N SER A 210 15.78 -4.57 2.15
CA SER A 210 14.98 -5.79 2.08
C SER A 210 15.83 -7.02 1.78
N ILE A 211 15.37 -8.19 2.22
CA ILE A 211 16.02 -9.48 1.96
C ILE A 211 15.01 -10.44 1.31
N SER A 212 15.43 -11.09 0.23
CA SER A 212 14.65 -12.15 -0.43
C SER A 212 14.78 -13.47 0.33
N ILE A 213 13.65 -14.11 0.62
CA ILE A 213 13.61 -15.34 1.42
C ILE A 213 12.78 -16.44 0.75
N LEU A 214 13.24 -17.67 0.94
CA LEU A 214 12.43 -18.87 0.83
C LEU A 214 11.69 -19.08 2.15
N VAL A 215 10.47 -19.60 2.05
CA VAL A 215 9.63 -19.93 3.20
C VAL A 215 9.42 -21.44 3.18
N ASN A 216 9.81 -22.11 4.26
CA ASN A 216 9.81 -23.57 4.37
C ASN A 216 10.50 -24.25 3.16
N GLY A 217 11.64 -23.69 2.72
CA GLY A 217 12.44 -24.19 1.60
C GLY A 217 11.84 -23.96 0.21
N LYS A 218 10.75 -23.19 0.09
CA LYS A 218 10.05 -22.95 -1.19
C LYS A 218 9.96 -21.47 -1.53
N ARG A 219 9.83 -21.19 -2.83
CA ARG A 219 9.31 -19.92 -3.35
C ARG A 219 7.79 -19.94 -3.18
N PRO A 220 7.22 -19.17 -2.23
CA PRO A 220 5.86 -19.40 -1.79
C PRO A 220 4.81 -18.85 -2.75
N ILE A 221 5.19 -18.00 -3.72
CA ILE A 221 4.27 -17.38 -4.67
C ILE A 221 4.57 -17.91 -6.07
N ARG A 222 3.55 -18.45 -6.75
CA ARG A 222 3.67 -19.09 -8.06
C ARG A 222 2.53 -18.64 -8.97
N CYS A 223 2.84 -18.42 -10.24
CA CYS A 223 1.84 -18.12 -11.26
C CYS A 223 2.07 -19.00 -12.48
N LYS A 224 0.98 -19.33 -13.16
CA LYS A 224 0.98 -20.05 -14.42
C LYS A 224 -0.03 -19.42 -15.36
N CYS A 225 0.43 -19.06 -16.55
CA CYS A 225 -0.40 -18.54 -17.62
C CYS A 225 -0.33 -19.49 -18.80
N SER A 226 -1.49 -19.85 -19.37
CA SER A 226 -1.59 -20.71 -20.56
C SER A 226 -2.50 -20.08 -21.61
N ARG A 227 -2.10 -20.15 -22.88
CA ARG A 227 -2.94 -19.76 -24.01
C ARG A 227 -4.05 -20.79 -24.21
N LEU A 228 -5.26 -20.33 -24.49
CA LEU A 228 -6.39 -21.16 -24.87
C LEU A 228 -6.74 -20.87 -26.33
N GLU A 229 -6.71 -21.92 -27.16
CA GLU A 229 -6.97 -21.80 -28.59
C GLU A 229 -8.46 -21.69 -28.92
N MET A 230 -9.29 -22.49 -28.24
CA MET A 230 -10.72 -22.59 -28.54
C MET A 230 -11.61 -21.71 -27.68
N LEU A 231 -11.27 -21.55 -26.40
CA LEU A 231 -12.11 -20.86 -25.43
C LEU A 231 -11.83 -19.36 -25.44
N GLN A 232 -12.90 -18.55 -25.49
CA GLN A 232 -12.79 -17.10 -25.48
C GLN A 232 -12.83 -16.50 -24.07
N GLY A 233 -11.97 -15.53 -23.82
CA GLY A 233 -11.95 -14.75 -22.58
C GLY A 233 -10.86 -15.18 -21.61
N ILE A 234 -10.95 -14.71 -20.37
CA ILE A 234 -9.98 -14.99 -19.32
C ILE A 234 -10.59 -15.94 -18.30
N PHE A 235 -9.91 -17.04 -18.04
CA PHE A 235 -10.22 -18.02 -17.03
C PHE A 235 -9.21 -17.84 -15.90
N TYR A 236 -9.69 -17.63 -14.68
CA TYR A 236 -8.84 -17.34 -13.53
C TYR A 236 -9.16 -18.27 -12.37
N ARG A 237 -8.11 -18.82 -11.76
CA ARG A 237 -8.20 -19.61 -10.54
C ARG A 237 -7.12 -19.16 -9.57
N GLU A 238 -7.54 -18.95 -8.33
CA GLU A 238 -6.65 -18.62 -7.22
C GLU A 238 -6.59 -19.80 -6.26
N ASN A 239 -5.37 -20.21 -5.90
CA ASN A 239 -5.10 -21.17 -4.84
C ASN A 239 -4.36 -20.42 -3.73
N SER A 240 -4.98 -20.25 -2.57
CA SER A 240 -4.35 -19.57 -1.44
C SER A 240 -4.34 -20.47 -0.23
N PHE A 241 -3.16 -20.65 0.35
CA PHE A 241 -2.96 -21.37 1.61
C PHE A 241 -3.62 -22.76 1.64
N GLY A 242 -3.47 -23.52 0.55
CA GLY A 242 -4.03 -24.87 0.40
C GLY A 242 -5.50 -24.93 -0.01
N GLU A 243 -6.19 -23.79 -0.11
CA GLU A 243 -7.58 -23.71 -0.56
C GLU A 243 -7.67 -23.32 -2.04
N GLN A 244 -8.35 -24.15 -2.82
CA GLN A 244 -8.61 -23.90 -4.23
C GLN A 244 -9.94 -23.17 -4.42
N GLN A 245 -9.89 -21.97 -5.03
CA GLN A 245 -11.08 -21.19 -5.34
C GLN A 245 -11.75 -21.68 -6.64
N PRO A 246 -13.06 -21.38 -6.83
CA PRO A 246 -13.76 -21.67 -8.07
C PRO A 246 -13.09 -21.03 -9.30
N LEU A 247 -13.20 -21.70 -10.46
CA LEU A 247 -12.72 -21.13 -11.72
C LEU A 247 -13.66 -19.99 -12.14
N LEU A 248 -13.12 -18.77 -12.23
CA LEU A 248 -13.82 -17.59 -12.71
C LEU A 248 -13.64 -17.44 -14.23
N HIS A 249 -14.67 -16.95 -14.91
CA HIS A 249 -14.64 -16.67 -16.35
C HIS A 249 -15.04 -15.22 -16.64
N PHE A 250 -14.17 -14.53 -17.37
CA PHE A 250 -14.34 -13.17 -17.84
C PHE A 250 -14.36 -13.16 -19.38
N PRO A 251 -15.52 -13.35 -20.02
CA PRO A 251 -15.64 -13.36 -21.47
C PRO A 251 -15.29 -12.02 -22.14
N THR A 252 -15.38 -10.88 -21.43
CA THR A 252 -15.19 -9.55 -22.04
C THR A 252 -14.38 -8.60 -21.16
N ALA A 253 -13.70 -7.64 -21.79
CA ALA A 253 -12.98 -6.57 -21.10
C ALA A 253 -13.89 -5.71 -20.20
N ARG A 254 -15.18 -5.57 -20.52
CA ARG A 254 -16.13 -4.82 -19.69
C ARG A 254 -16.28 -5.39 -18.28
N GLN A 255 -16.24 -6.72 -18.14
CA GLN A 255 -16.32 -7.36 -16.81
C GLN A 255 -15.04 -7.17 -16.00
N ILE A 256 -13.89 -7.10 -16.67
CA ILE A 256 -12.61 -6.76 -16.04
C ILE A 256 -12.66 -5.33 -15.49
N PHE A 257 -13.19 -4.37 -16.25
CA PHE A 257 -13.37 -3.00 -15.77
C PHE A 257 -14.38 -2.86 -14.63
N LYS A 258 -15.49 -3.61 -14.67
CA LYS A 258 -16.45 -3.62 -13.54
C LYS A 258 -15.80 -4.08 -12.23
N ASN A 259 -14.75 -4.89 -12.32
CA ASN A 259 -13.96 -5.38 -11.19
C ASN A 259 -12.54 -4.78 -11.20
N CYS A 260 -12.33 -3.57 -11.73
CA CYS A 260 -11.00 -2.97 -11.90
C CYS A 260 -10.22 -2.81 -10.58
N CYS A 261 -10.93 -2.71 -9.45
CA CYS A 261 -10.35 -2.70 -8.11
C CYS A 261 -9.88 -4.09 -7.62
N SER A 262 -9.97 -5.13 -8.45
CA SER A 262 -9.35 -6.44 -8.19
C SER A 262 -7.94 -6.47 -8.77
N LEU A 263 -7.03 -7.13 -8.05
CA LEU A 263 -5.61 -7.22 -8.40
C LEU A 263 -5.41 -7.77 -9.82
N LEU A 264 -6.12 -8.84 -10.17
CA LEU A 264 -6.07 -9.45 -11.51
C LEU A 264 -6.42 -8.44 -12.61
N CYS A 265 -7.49 -7.67 -12.42
CA CYS A 265 -7.95 -6.73 -13.44
C CYS A 265 -6.94 -5.61 -13.68
N ALA A 266 -6.35 -5.07 -12.60
CA ALA A 266 -5.28 -4.08 -12.69
C ALA A 266 -4.04 -4.65 -13.41
N ILE A 267 -3.64 -5.89 -13.09
CA ILE A 267 -2.52 -6.58 -13.77
C ILE A 267 -2.79 -6.72 -15.27
N LEU A 268 -3.99 -7.17 -15.66
CA LEU A 268 -4.34 -7.37 -17.07
C LEU A 268 -4.36 -6.07 -17.88
N ILE A 269 -4.79 -4.97 -17.26
CA ILE A 269 -4.74 -3.63 -17.86
C ILE A 269 -3.28 -3.21 -18.08
N VAL A 270 -2.43 -3.31 -17.05
CA VAL A 270 -1.02 -2.90 -17.12
C VAL A 270 -0.21 -3.80 -18.06
N ALA A 271 -0.49 -5.11 -18.08
CA ALA A 271 0.11 -6.06 -19.00
C ALA A 271 -0.32 -5.86 -20.47
N GLY A 272 -1.35 -5.02 -20.72
CA GLY A 272 -1.82 -4.67 -22.05
C GLY A 272 -2.81 -5.67 -22.68
N PHE A 273 -3.40 -6.56 -21.89
CA PHE A 273 -4.43 -7.52 -22.37
C PHE A 273 -5.81 -6.88 -22.49
N VAL A 274 -5.99 -5.66 -21.98
CA VAL A 274 -7.21 -4.89 -22.07
C VAL A 274 -6.94 -3.66 -22.92
N ARG A 275 -7.58 -3.59 -24.10
CA ARG A 275 -7.45 -2.46 -25.02
C ARG A 275 -8.61 -1.50 -24.83
N GLU A 276 -8.28 -0.22 -24.74
CA GLU A 276 -9.23 0.90 -24.80
C GLU A 276 -9.15 1.53 -26.19
N GLU A 277 -10.30 1.66 -26.84
CA GLU A 277 -10.44 2.33 -28.12
C GLU A 277 -11.52 3.40 -28.02
N LEU A 278 -11.28 4.57 -28.61
CA LEU A 278 -12.25 5.65 -28.70
C LEU A 278 -12.89 5.60 -30.08
N TRP A 279 -14.17 5.29 -30.13
CA TRP A 279 -14.96 5.24 -31.36
C TRP A 279 -16.19 6.11 -31.17
N ALA A 280 -16.43 7.04 -32.10
CA ALA A 280 -17.59 7.94 -32.09
C ALA A 280 -17.82 8.72 -30.77
N GLY A 281 -16.74 9.01 -30.02
CA GLY A 281 -16.83 9.69 -28.71
C GLY A 281 -17.13 8.76 -27.52
N GLU A 282 -17.33 7.47 -27.76
CA GLU A 282 -17.52 6.45 -26.73
C GLU A 282 -16.25 5.62 -26.52
N ARG A 283 -16.05 5.15 -25.27
CA ARG A 283 -14.94 4.27 -24.89
C ARG A 283 -15.37 2.81 -25.06
N HIS A 284 -14.69 2.10 -25.95
CA HIS A 284 -14.85 0.68 -26.18
C HIS A 284 -13.68 -0.09 -25.60
N TYR A 285 -13.97 -1.25 -24.98
CA TYR A 285 -12.96 -2.09 -24.36
C TYR A 285 -12.97 -3.49 -24.96
N SER A 286 -11.81 -3.99 -25.37
CA SER A 286 -11.63 -5.33 -25.94
C SER A 286 -10.47 -6.09 -25.29
N LEU A 287 -10.47 -7.42 -25.42
CA LEU A 287 -9.37 -8.27 -24.96
C LEU A 287 -8.40 -8.49 -26.12
N ASP A 288 -7.11 -8.24 -25.89
CA ASP A 288 -6.03 -8.46 -26.85
C ASP A 288 -5.13 -9.60 -26.34
N PHE A 289 -5.17 -10.75 -27.00
CA PHE A 289 -4.39 -11.93 -26.64
C PHE A 289 -3.07 -12.05 -27.43
N ALA A 290 -2.54 -10.93 -27.95
CA ALA A 290 -1.25 -10.87 -28.62
C ALA A 290 -1.13 -11.86 -29.80
N GLY A 291 -2.16 -11.91 -30.64
CA GLY A 291 -2.11 -12.55 -31.96
C GLY A 291 -2.13 -14.08 -32.03
N SER A 292 -2.20 -14.81 -30.92
CA SER A 292 -2.28 -16.29 -30.94
C SER A 292 -3.11 -16.86 -29.78
N GLY A 293 -4.40 -17.09 -30.02
CA GLY A 293 -5.34 -17.65 -29.04
C GLY A 293 -6.64 -16.87 -28.95
N ARG A 294 -7.68 -17.52 -28.41
CA ARG A 294 -8.99 -16.91 -28.14
C ARG A 294 -9.16 -16.53 -26.67
N GLY A 295 -8.32 -17.07 -25.79
CA GLY A 295 -8.39 -16.81 -24.35
C GLY A 295 -7.12 -17.15 -23.58
N LEU A 296 -7.18 -16.95 -22.27
CA LEU A 296 -6.11 -17.21 -21.31
C LEU A 296 -6.64 -18.00 -20.12
N LEU A 297 -5.86 -18.98 -19.66
CA LEU A 297 -5.99 -19.57 -18.34
C LEU A 297 -4.89 -19.03 -17.44
N ILE A 298 -5.29 -18.41 -16.32
CA ILE A 298 -4.40 -17.86 -15.30
C ILE A 298 -4.66 -18.62 -14.00
N GLU A 299 -3.60 -19.21 -13.46
CA GLU A 299 -3.61 -19.91 -12.18
C GLU A 299 -2.57 -19.24 -11.27
N THR A 300 -2.99 -18.78 -10.11
CA THR A 300 -2.13 -18.20 -9.07
C THR A 300 -2.13 -19.09 -7.84
N GLU A 301 -0.97 -19.19 -7.19
CA GLU A 301 -0.79 -20.00 -5.99
C GLU A 301 0.06 -19.24 -4.96
N SER A 302 -0.39 -19.24 -3.70
CA SER A 302 0.35 -18.65 -2.57
C SER A 302 0.33 -19.58 -1.36
N ASP A 303 1.51 -19.96 -0.87
CA ASP A 303 1.66 -20.64 0.42
C ASP A 303 1.57 -19.67 1.61
N LEU A 304 1.51 -18.36 1.34
CA LEU A 304 1.39 -17.32 2.38
C LEU A 304 -0.08 -16.99 2.63
N PRO A 305 -0.50 -16.80 3.89
CA PRO A 305 -1.83 -16.31 4.21
C PRO A 305 -2.03 -14.89 3.67
N HIS A 306 -3.27 -14.55 3.29
CA HIS A 306 -3.64 -13.19 2.91
C HIS A 306 -3.36 -12.22 4.07
N GLY A 307 -2.77 -11.06 3.78
CA GLY A 307 -2.41 -10.11 4.84
C GLY A 307 -1.24 -10.56 5.74
N SER A 308 -0.38 -11.45 5.25
CA SER A 308 0.85 -11.91 5.92
C SER A 308 1.84 -10.79 6.28
N GLY A 309 1.79 -9.65 5.60
CA GLY A 309 2.76 -8.56 5.77
C GLY A 309 4.05 -8.74 4.97
N LEU A 310 4.20 -9.86 4.26
CA LEU A 310 5.38 -10.20 3.43
C LEU A 310 5.31 -9.66 1.99
N GLY A 311 4.42 -8.71 1.70
CA GLY A 311 4.27 -8.10 0.37
C GLY A 311 3.63 -9.02 -0.68
N SER A 312 2.85 -10.03 -0.25
CA SER A 312 2.37 -11.11 -1.14
C SER A 312 1.60 -10.61 -2.36
N SER A 313 0.74 -9.60 -2.22
CA SER A 313 -0.05 -9.05 -3.34
C SER A 313 0.82 -8.41 -4.42
N SER A 314 1.74 -7.52 -4.03
CA SER A 314 2.66 -6.83 -4.96
C SER A 314 3.61 -7.83 -5.63
N ILE A 315 4.09 -8.82 -4.89
CA ILE A 315 4.96 -9.88 -5.41
C ILE A 315 4.18 -10.77 -6.39
N LEU A 316 2.94 -11.14 -6.08
CA LEU A 316 2.07 -11.89 -6.98
C LEU A 316 1.80 -11.11 -8.27
N ALA A 317 1.60 -9.80 -8.17
CA ALA A 317 1.45 -8.93 -9.33
C ALA A 317 2.70 -8.96 -10.22
N GLY A 318 3.89 -8.85 -9.63
CA GLY A 318 5.17 -8.98 -10.35
C GLY A 318 5.32 -10.35 -11.01
N ALA A 319 5.04 -11.44 -10.28
CA ALA A 319 5.08 -12.80 -10.79
C ALA A 319 4.16 -12.99 -12.01
N LEU A 320 2.91 -12.53 -11.88
CA LEU A 320 1.92 -12.65 -12.95
C LEU A 320 2.28 -11.79 -14.17
N LEU A 321 2.76 -10.55 -13.97
CA LEU A 321 3.29 -9.72 -15.05
C LEU A 321 4.41 -10.43 -15.81
N CYS A 322 5.34 -11.07 -15.10
CA CYS A 322 6.43 -11.79 -15.74
C CYS A 322 5.95 -12.96 -16.58
N SER A 323 5.00 -13.75 -16.06
CA SER A 323 4.36 -14.84 -16.81
C SER A 323 3.62 -14.32 -18.05
N LEU A 324 2.86 -13.24 -17.92
CA LEU A 324 2.10 -12.62 -19.02
C LEU A 324 3.00 -12.00 -20.09
N HIS A 325 4.06 -11.28 -19.71
CA HIS A 325 5.01 -10.70 -20.67
C HIS A 325 5.83 -11.77 -21.38
N LYS A 326 6.21 -12.84 -20.67
CA LYS A 326 6.86 -14.01 -21.28
C LYS A 326 5.93 -14.66 -22.31
N LEU A 327 4.66 -14.87 -21.95
CA LEU A 327 3.65 -15.42 -22.86
C LEU A 327 3.47 -14.56 -24.11
N SER A 328 3.48 -13.23 -23.93
CA SER A 328 3.30 -12.24 -25.01
C SER A 328 4.57 -11.90 -25.79
N GLY A 329 5.74 -12.44 -25.41
CA GLY A 329 7.02 -12.13 -26.04
C GLY A 329 7.58 -10.74 -25.74
N ASN A 330 7.01 -10.01 -24.78
CA ASN A 330 7.40 -8.64 -24.41
C ASN A 330 8.64 -8.63 -23.49
N LYS A 331 9.79 -9.13 -23.98
CA LYS A 331 11.04 -9.25 -23.20
C LYS A 331 11.51 -7.93 -22.59
N GLU A 332 11.25 -6.79 -23.23
CA GLU A 332 11.63 -5.46 -22.73
C GLU A 332 10.92 -5.12 -21.41
N GLN A 333 9.66 -5.54 -21.27
CA GLN A 333 8.84 -5.29 -20.07
C GLN A 333 9.25 -6.14 -18.87
N LEU A 334 10.13 -7.14 -19.07
CA LEU A 334 10.71 -7.97 -18.02
C LEU A 334 11.94 -7.35 -17.37
N LYS A 335 12.45 -6.22 -17.88
CA LYS A 335 13.53 -5.49 -17.21
C LYS A 335 13.10 -5.06 -15.83
N GLU A 336 14.03 -5.10 -14.88
CA GLU A 336 13.75 -4.92 -13.45
C GLU A 336 13.11 -3.56 -13.15
N ASP A 337 13.62 -2.49 -13.76
CA ASP A 337 13.08 -1.14 -13.59
C ASP A 337 11.68 -0.97 -14.20
N LYS A 338 11.40 -1.63 -15.33
CA LYS A 338 10.06 -1.69 -15.91
C LYS A 338 9.12 -2.47 -15.02
N LEU A 339 9.56 -3.60 -14.48
CA LEU A 339 8.74 -4.43 -13.60
C LEU A 339 8.39 -3.69 -12.30
N ILE A 340 9.35 -3.01 -11.68
CA ILE A 340 9.12 -2.22 -10.46
C ILE A 340 8.03 -1.17 -10.69
N ASN A 341 8.14 -0.44 -11.80
CA ASN A 341 7.19 0.61 -12.16
C ASN A 341 5.81 0.07 -12.53
N GLN A 342 5.73 -1.08 -13.21
CA GLN A 342 4.45 -1.71 -13.55
C GLN A 342 3.70 -2.18 -12.30
N VAL A 343 4.39 -2.79 -11.33
CA VAL A 343 3.75 -3.18 -10.06
C VAL A 343 3.27 -1.94 -9.28
N LEU A 344 4.07 -0.87 -9.25
CA LEU A 344 3.64 0.38 -8.62
C LEU A 344 2.38 0.95 -9.31
N GLN A 345 2.29 0.87 -10.64
CA GLN A 345 1.07 1.27 -11.38
C GLN A 345 -0.14 0.41 -11.00
N ILE A 346 0.05 -0.91 -10.87
CA ILE A 346 -0.99 -1.84 -10.45
C ILE A 346 -1.50 -1.47 -9.05
N GLU A 347 -0.60 -1.21 -8.10
CA GLU A 347 -0.96 -0.81 -6.73
C GLU A 347 -1.81 0.48 -6.67
N GLN A 348 -1.52 1.44 -7.55
CA GLN A 348 -2.32 2.66 -7.66
C GLN A 348 -3.70 2.39 -8.31
N LEU A 349 -3.74 1.62 -9.40
CA LEU A 349 -5.01 1.23 -10.05
C LEU A 349 -5.90 0.38 -9.14
N HIS A 350 -5.28 -0.50 -8.35
CA HIS A 350 -5.93 -1.34 -7.35
C HIS A 350 -6.38 -0.54 -6.11
N THR A 351 -5.96 0.72 -5.99
CA THR A 351 -6.26 1.63 -4.86
C THR A 351 -5.74 1.15 -3.51
N SER A 352 -4.82 0.18 -3.50
CA SER A 352 -4.11 -0.25 -2.30
C SER A 352 -3.01 0.75 -1.93
N GLY A 353 -2.44 1.46 -2.93
CA GLY A 353 -1.57 2.61 -2.71
C GLY A 353 -0.20 2.29 -2.09
N GLY A 354 0.27 1.05 -2.23
CA GLY A 354 1.56 0.60 -1.69
C GLY A 354 2.78 1.31 -2.29
N GLY A 355 3.93 1.12 -1.64
CA GLY A 355 5.23 1.60 -2.10
C GLY A 355 5.92 0.63 -3.08
N TRP A 356 7.22 0.82 -3.28
CA TRP A 356 8.01 0.03 -4.24
C TRP A 356 8.82 -1.12 -3.61
N GLN A 357 8.86 -1.23 -2.29
CA GLN A 357 9.75 -2.19 -1.61
C GLN A 357 9.40 -3.65 -1.86
N ASP A 358 8.12 -3.99 -2.04
CA ASP A 358 7.68 -5.38 -2.08
C ASP A 358 8.16 -6.07 -3.35
N GLN A 359 7.95 -5.43 -4.50
CA GLN A 359 8.42 -5.95 -5.77
C GLN A 359 9.95 -5.90 -5.86
N LEU A 360 10.60 -4.88 -5.30
CA LEU A 360 12.06 -4.87 -5.21
C LEU A 360 12.55 -6.07 -4.41
N GLY A 361 12.03 -6.28 -3.20
CA GLY A 361 12.49 -7.33 -2.29
C GLY A 361 12.13 -8.75 -2.72
N GLY A 362 10.97 -8.93 -3.37
CA GLY A 362 10.47 -10.26 -3.72
C GLY A 362 10.74 -10.68 -5.17
N CYS A 363 10.69 -9.74 -6.12
CA CYS A 363 10.75 -10.06 -7.56
C CYS A 363 12.12 -9.79 -8.19
N ILE A 364 12.90 -8.85 -7.66
CA ILE A 364 14.13 -8.34 -8.28
C ILE A 364 15.37 -8.84 -7.54
N SER A 365 16.30 -9.51 -8.24
CA SER A 365 17.62 -9.98 -7.78
C SER A 365 17.71 -10.68 -6.39
N GLY A 366 18.64 -11.62 -6.22
CA GLY A 366 18.75 -12.39 -4.98
C GLY A 366 19.23 -11.57 -3.78
N GLY A 367 19.05 -12.10 -2.58
CA GLY A 367 19.70 -11.65 -1.36
C GLY A 367 19.22 -10.30 -0.84
N ALA A 368 20.12 -9.61 -0.14
CA ALA A 368 19.86 -8.29 0.44
C ALA A 368 19.99 -7.19 -0.61
N LYS A 369 19.08 -6.22 -0.56
CA LYS A 369 19.04 -5.06 -1.46
C LYS A 369 18.65 -3.81 -0.71
N ILE A 370 19.34 -2.72 -1.01
CA ILE A 370 18.88 -1.39 -0.65
C ILE A 370 18.29 -0.72 -1.89
N GLY A 371 17.07 -0.21 -1.76
CA GLY A 371 16.42 0.63 -2.75
C GLY A 371 16.27 2.06 -2.25
N TRP A 372 16.25 3.01 -3.16
CA TRP A 372 15.98 4.42 -2.89
C TRP A 372 15.32 5.09 -4.10
N VAL A 373 14.86 6.31 -3.90
CA VAL A 373 14.36 7.16 -4.99
C VAL A 373 15.12 8.47 -4.93
N GLU A 374 15.65 8.90 -6.08
CA GLU A 374 16.28 10.21 -6.19
C GLU A 374 15.22 11.33 -6.12
N SER A 375 15.49 12.34 -5.29
CA SER A 375 14.58 13.46 -5.04
C SER A 375 14.42 14.40 -6.24
N VAL A 376 15.32 14.31 -7.23
CA VAL A 376 15.39 15.15 -8.42
C VAL A 376 15.49 14.25 -9.66
N GLY A 377 14.82 14.64 -10.76
CA GLY A 377 14.85 13.89 -12.03
C GLY A 377 13.63 12.99 -12.26
N GLU A 378 13.83 11.83 -12.89
CA GLU A 378 12.76 10.93 -13.34
C GLU A 378 12.00 10.23 -12.19
N ARG A 379 12.38 10.45 -10.92
CA ARG A 379 11.74 9.84 -9.74
C ARG A 379 11.72 8.30 -9.82
N LYS A 380 12.79 7.75 -10.38
CA LYS A 380 12.99 6.31 -10.58
C LYS A 380 13.41 5.64 -9.27
N CYS A 381 12.92 4.43 -9.03
CA CYS A 381 13.45 3.55 -7.99
C CYS A 381 14.83 3.05 -8.43
N CYS A 382 15.87 3.53 -7.75
CA CYS A 382 17.24 3.04 -7.85
C CYS A 382 17.47 1.98 -6.79
N TRP A 383 18.34 1.01 -7.05
CA TRP A 383 18.65 -0.02 -6.08
C TRP A 383 20.03 -0.62 -6.34
N ARG A 384 20.58 -1.29 -5.33
CA ARG A 384 21.79 -2.12 -5.46
C ARG A 384 21.72 -3.33 -4.54
N SER A 385 22.41 -4.40 -4.93
CA SER A 385 22.62 -5.56 -4.06
C SER A 385 23.58 -5.19 -2.92
N VAL A 386 23.28 -5.68 -1.72
CA VAL A 386 24.15 -5.58 -0.56
C VAL A 386 24.92 -6.91 -0.43
N PRO A 387 26.25 -6.91 -0.57
CA PRO A 387 27.03 -8.13 -0.49
C PRO A 387 26.98 -8.70 0.94
N LEU A 388 26.56 -9.96 1.06
CA LEU A 388 26.51 -10.66 2.34
C LEU A 388 27.64 -11.67 2.45
N GLY A 389 28.36 -11.65 3.57
CA GLY A 389 29.37 -12.66 3.89
C GLY A 389 28.75 -14.05 4.08
N GLY A 390 29.47 -15.10 3.70
CA GLY A 390 29.00 -16.49 3.82
C GLY A 390 28.63 -16.90 5.25
N GLU A 391 29.33 -16.38 6.26
CA GLU A 391 29.02 -16.65 7.67
C GLU A 391 27.71 -15.98 8.11
N LEU A 392 27.48 -14.73 7.70
CA LEU A 392 26.23 -14.02 7.98
C LEU A 392 25.03 -14.72 7.34
N ILE A 393 25.19 -15.29 6.13
CA ILE A 393 24.13 -16.06 5.47
C ILE A 393 23.79 -17.33 6.27
N LYS A 394 24.81 -18.06 6.77
CA LYS A 394 24.58 -19.24 7.62
C LYS A 394 23.92 -18.85 8.94
N GLU A 395 24.38 -17.77 9.54
CA GLU A 395 23.79 -17.23 10.76
C GLU A 395 22.32 -16.86 10.53
N PHE A 396 22.01 -16.19 9.41
CA PHE A 396 20.66 -15.83 9.03
C PHE A 396 19.75 -17.05 8.91
N ASN A 397 20.16 -18.07 8.14
CA ASN A 397 19.39 -19.29 7.96
C ASN A 397 19.20 -20.09 9.26
N LYS A 398 20.06 -19.90 10.26
CA LYS A 398 19.96 -20.55 11.57
C LYS A 398 19.07 -19.78 12.55
N LYS A 399 19.21 -18.45 12.60
CA LYS A 399 18.63 -17.60 13.66
C LYS A 399 17.35 -16.88 13.26
N PHE A 400 17.13 -16.63 11.96
CA PHE A 400 15.95 -15.90 11.52
C PHE A 400 14.77 -16.85 11.35
N VAL A 401 13.62 -16.52 11.95
CA VAL A 401 12.36 -17.26 11.79
C VAL A 401 11.18 -16.31 11.63
N LEU A 402 10.12 -16.80 11.00
CA LEU A 402 8.84 -16.10 10.94
C LEU A 402 7.87 -16.73 11.95
N LEU A 403 7.20 -15.92 12.74
CA LEU A 403 6.12 -16.37 13.61
C LEU A 403 4.79 -15.84 13.06
N TYR A 404 3.95 -16.74 12.53
CA TYR A 404 2.60 -16.39 12.11
C TYR A 404 1.75 -16.11 13.34
N THR A 405 1.09 -14.97 13.38
CA THR A 405 0.34 -14.54 14.58
C THR A 405 -1.11 -15.02 14.63
N GLY A 406 -1.60 -15.71 13.58
CA GLY A 406 -3.02 -16.07 13.43
C GLY A 406 -3.94 -14.90 13.07
N LYS A 407 -3.47 -13.65 13.20
CA LYS A 407 -4.27 -12.44 12.98
C LYS A 407 -3.84 -11.72 11.72
N THR A 408 -4.75 -11.55 10.78
CA THR A 408 -4.50 -10.78 9.55
C THR A 408 -5.08 -9.37 9.66
N ARG A 409 -4.41 -8.38 9.09
CA ARG A 409 -4.93 -7.01 9.00
C ARG A 409 -4.75 -6.46 7.59
N LEU A 410 -5.75 -5.71 7.12
CA LEU A 410 -5.66 -4.99 5.85
C LEU A 410 -4.74 -3.77 5.99
N ALA A 411 -3.63 -3.77 5.24
CA ALA A 411 -2.66 -2.68 5.21
C ALA A 411 -3.26 -1.34 4.75
N LYS A 412 -4.32 -1.37 3.91
CA LYS A 412 -4.97 -0.19 3.33
C LYS A 412 -5.43 0.83 4.36
N THR A 413 -5.99 0.37 5.49
CA THR A 413 -6.48 1.27 6.56
C THR A 413 -5.33 2.00 7.23
N LEU A 414 -4.24 1.29 7.49
CA LEU A 414 -3.05 1.86 8.12
C LEU A 414 -2.35 2.84 7.18
N LEU A 415 -2.19 2.47 5.91
CA LEU A 415 -1.65 3.35 4.88
C LEU A 415 -2.40 4.69 4.83
N LYS A 416 -3.75 4.65 4.81
CA LYS A 416 -4.56 5.88 4.81
C LYS A 416 -4.23 6.78 6.01
N GLN A 417 -4.07 6.22 7.21
CA GLN A 417 -3.70 6.99 8.41
C GLN A 417 -2.32 7.63 8.25
N VAL A 418 -1.32 6.87 7.82
CA VAL A 418 0.06 7.36 7.59
C VAL A 418 0.09 8.49 6.57
N LEU A 419 -0.58 8.31 5.43
CA LEU A 419 -0.62 9.31 4.36
C LEU A 419 -1.33 10.59 4.80
N LEU A 420 -2.37 10.50 5.63
CA LEU A 420 -3.04 11.67 6.19
C LEU A 420 -2.14 12.41 7.20
N SER A 421 -1.45 11.71 8.09
CA SER A 421 -0.52 12.35 9.04
C SER A 421 0.69 12.97 8.33
N TRP A 422 1.18 12.36 7.25
CA TRP A 422 2.17 12.97 6.36
C TRP A 422 1.63 14.22 5.67
N ALA A 423 0.42 14.16 5.09
CA ALA A 423 -0.20 15.31 4.43
C ALA A 423 -0.41 16.48 5.39
N ARG A 424 -0.68 16.19 6.67
CA ARG A 424 -0.78 17.18 7.75
C ARG A 424 0.56 17.74 8.21
N GLN A 425 1.69 17.15 7.78
CA GLN A 425 3.04 17.51 8.21
C GLN A 425 3.22 17.42 9.73
N GLU A 426 2.68 16.36 10.35
CA GLU A 426 2.82 16.15 11.79
C GLU A 426 4.30 16.01 12.18
N PRO A 427 4.83 16.81 13.14
CA PRO A 427 6.27 16.83 13.45
C PRO A 427 6.85 15.46 13.82
N GLN A 428 6.09 14.68 14.59
CA GLN A 428 6.48 13.32 14.98
C GLN A 428 6.68 12.41 13.75
N ILE A 429 5.83 12.52 12.72
CA ILE A 429 5.90 11.71 11.51
C ILE A 429 7.10 12.14 10.67
N LEU A 430 7.36 13.43 10.53
CA LEU A 430 8.51 13.94 9.77
C LEU A 430 9.84 13.40 10.34
N VAL A 431 10.02 13.50 11.66
CA VAL A 431 11.20 12.98 12.36
C VAL A 431 11.28 11.45 12.23
N THR A 432 10.15 10.75 12.33
CA THR A 432 10.11 9.29 12.25
C THR A 432 10.53 8.81 10.85
N VAL A 433 9.98 9.40 9.79
CA VAL A 433 10.35 9.07 8.39
C VAL A 433 11.84 9.32 8.13
N GLU A 434 12.43 10.39 8.68
CA GLU A 434 13.87 10.64 8.58
C GLU A 434 14.70 9.53 9.26
N ARG A 435 14.32 9.13 10.48
CA ARG A 435 14.99 8.05 11.22
C ARG A 435 14.86 6.71 10.49
N LEU A 436 13.70 6.42 9.90
CA LEU A 436 13.50 5.23 9.08
C LEU A 436 14.49 5.15 7.92
N ALA A 437 14.66 6.24 7.17
CA ALA A 437 15.59 6.28 6.05
C ALA A 437 17.05 6.13 6.52
N LYS A 438 17.44 6.81 7.61
CA LYS A 438 18.76 6.67 8.22
C LYS A 438 19.05 5.23 8.64
N GLY A 439 18.09 4.58 9.30
CA GLY A 439 18.21 3.18 9.73
C GLY A 439 18.42 2.21 8.55
N ALA A 440 17.82 2.46 7.38
CA ALA A 440 18.06 1.62 6.21
C ALA A 440 19.52 1.68 5.72
N TRP A 441 20.12 2.88 5.67
CA TRP A 441 21.52 3.06 5.31
C TRP A 441 22.49 2.50 6.35
N GLU A 442 22.16 2.65 7.63
CA GLU A 442 22.94 2.06 8.73
C GLU A 442 22.90 0.53 8.69
N ALA A 443 21.71 -0.05 8.48
CA ALA A 443 21.56 -1.49 8.34
C ALA A 443 22.33 -2.05 7.13
N GLU A 444 22.37 -1.32 5.99
CA GLU A 444 23.22 -1.70 4.85
C GLU A 444 24.69 -1.79 5.28
N LYS A 445 25.21 -0.76 5.96
CA LYS A 445 26.60 -0.74 6.42
C LYS A 445 26.92 -1.93 7.34
N MET A 446 26.04 -2.24 8.29
CA MET A 446 26.22 -3.38 9.19
C MET A 446 26.26 -4.72 8.45
N LEU A 447 25.37 -4.92 7.46
CA LEU A 447 25.35 -6.14 6.66
C LEU A 447 26.65 -6.30 5.86
N ILE A 448 27.19 -5.21 5.29
CA ILE A 448 28.49 -5.21 4.58
C ILE A 448 29.64 -5.57 5.53
N GLU A 449 29.58 -5.12 6.79
CA GLU A 449 30.53 -5.48 7.85
C GLU A 449 30.35 -6.92 8.39
N GLY A 450 29.39 -7.67 7.85
CA GLY A 450 29.12 -9.07 8.24
C GLY A 450 28.32 -9.23 9.52
N LYS A 451 27.62 -8.17 9.98
CA LYS A 451 26.81 -8.18 11.20
C LYS A 451 25.32 -8.01 10.88
N PHE A 452 24.47 -8.80 11.54
CA PHE A 452 23.04 -8.61 11.45
C PHE A 452 22.60 -7.34 12.21
N PRO A 453 21.79 -6.44 11.63
CA PRO A 453 21.42 -5.16 12.23
C PRO A 453 20.27 -5.28 13.23
N SER A 454 20.41 -6.11 14.27
CA SER A 454 19.35 -6.40 15.25
C SER A 454 18.88 -5.15 16.01
N GLU A 455 19.79 -4.27 16.40
CA GLU A 455 19.50 -3.01 17.08
C GLU A 455 18.67 -2.06 16.21
N VAL A 456 19.04 -1.94 14.92
CA VAL A 456 18.29 -1.14 13.94
C VAL A 456 16.89 -1.74 13.72
N CYS A 457 16.77 -3.07 13.68
CA CYS A 457 15.47 -3.74 13.56
C CYS A 457 14.56 -3.46 14.77
N THR A 458 15.15 -3.44 15.98
CA THR A 458 14.43 -3.09 17.21
C THR A 458 13.97 -1.63 17.18
N GLU A 459 14.84 -0.69 16.80
CA GLU A 459 14.43 0.71 16.63
C GLU A 459 13.37 0.85 15.54
N TYR A 460 13.54 0.16 14.41
CA TYR A 460 12.59 0.16 13.29
C TYR A 460 11.18 -0.27 13.74
N ASN A 461 11.08 -1.29 14.59
CA ASN A 461 9.82 -1.72 15.19
C ASN A 461 9.15 -0.58 15.98
N GLU A 462 9.91 0.11 16.83
CA GLU A 462 9.37 1.22 17.64
C GLU A 462 8.95 2.41 16.79
N LEU A 463 9.71 2.73 15.73
CA LEU A 463 9.33 3.76 14.77
C LEU A 463 8.04 3.38 14.01
N LYS A 464 7.86 2.10 13.63
CA LYS A 464 6.62 1.63 12.99
C LYS A 464 5.40 1.78 13.90
N LYS A 465 5.54 1.58 15.21
CA LYS A 465 4.45 1.78 16.17
C LYS A 465 3.96 3.23 16.24
N ILE A 466 4.78 4.22 15.87
CA ILE A 466 4.36 5.63 15.79
C ILE A 466 3.32 5.80 14.67
N PHE A 467 3.54 5.19 13.50
CA PHE A 467 2.59 5.18 12.39
C PHE A 467 1.34 4.36 12.67
N ALA A 468 1.50 3.30 13.46
CA ALA A 468 0.49 2.29 13.68
C ALA A 468 0.13 2.17 15.17
N SER A 469 -0.07 3.32 15.83
CA SER A 469 -0.42 3.33 17.25
C SER A 469 -1.69 2.52 17.52
N ASN A 470 -1.65 1.66 18.54
CA ASN A 470 -2.74 0.73 18.92
C ASN A 470 -3.13 -0.30 17.85
N THR A 471 -2.24 -0.62 16.91
CA THR A 471 -2.54 -1.62 15.86
C THR A 471 -2.02 -3.02 16.17
N GLU A 472 -0.97 -3.15 17.00
CA GLU A 472 -0.46 -4.44 17.41
C GLU A 472 -1.47 -5.16 18.31
N PRO A 473 -1.87 -6.41 17.97
CA PRO A 473 -2.76 -7.17 18.82
C PRO A 473 -2.12 -7.43 20.19
N SER A 474 -2.89 -7.26 21.27
CA SER A 474 -2.41 -7.45 22.65
C SER A 474 -1.72 -8.80 22.89
N GLN A 475 -2.26 -9.88 22.31
CA GLN A 475 -1.64 -11.21 22.34
C GLN A 475 -0.23 -11.23 21.74
N VAL A 476 0.00 -10.53 20.63
CA VAL A 476 1.33 -10.46 19.99
C VAL A 476 2.29 -9.69 20.89
N THR A 477 1.86 -8.57 21.46
CA THR A 477 2.68 -7.80 22.41
C THR A 477 3.01 -8.60 23.67
N GLU A 478 2.05 -9.35 24.22
CA GLU A 478 2.26 -10.20 25.38
C GLU A 478 3.26 -11.33 25.08
N LEU A 479 3.14 -11.99 23.93
CA LEU A 479 4.09 -13.00 23.49
C LEU A 479 5.50 -12.40 23.31
N LYS A 480 5.63 -11.24 22.65
CA LYS A 480 6.92 -10.55 22.47
C LYS A 480 7.60 -10.29 23.81
N ASN A 481 6.87 -9.72 24.78
CA ASN A 481 7.41 -9.46 26.12
C ASN A 481 7.85 -10.77 26.82
N LEU A 482 7.11 -11.85 26.64
CA LEU A 482 7.44 -13.16 27.22
C LEU A 482 8.72 -13.74 26.61
N ILE A 483 8.85 -13.78 25.28
CA ILE A 483 10.03 -14.36 24.62
C ILE A 483 11.30 -13.51 24.84
N GLU A 484 11.15 -12.19 25.04
CA GLU A 484 12.22 -11.30 25.49
C GLU A 484 12.63 -11.59 26.93
N LYS A 485 11.65 -11.76 27.84
CA LYS A 485 11.91 -12.10 29.25
C LYS A 485 12.60 -13.45 29.41
N GLU A 486 12.22 -14.44 28.60
CA GLU A 486 12.86 -15.76 28.54
C GLU A 486 14.22 -15.74 27.81
N ASN A 487 14.67 -14.56 27.37
CA ASN A 487 15.97 -14.33 26.74
C ASN A 487 16.19 -15.21 25.50
N LEU A 488 15.12 -15.44 24.73
CA LEU A 488 15.14 -16.29 23.53
C LEU A 488 15.50 -15.52 22.27
N ILE A 489 15.35 -14.20 22.27
CA ILE A 489 15.51 -13.36 21.07
C ILE A 489 16.50 -12.22 21.30
N GLU A 490 17.12 -11.77 20.22
CA GLU A 490 17.88 -10.52 20.17
C GLU A 490 17.02 -9.36 19.63
N SER A 491 16.10 -9.65 18.70
CA SER A 491 15.16 -8.67 18.17
C SER A 491 13.91 -9.34 17.61
N ALA A 492 12.76 -8.66 17.70
CA ALA A 492 11.54 -9.06 17.00
C ALA A 492 10.71 -7.86 16.54
N TRP A 493 10.31 -7.86 15.27
CA TRP A 493 9.55 -6.76 14.67
C TRP A 493 8.48 -7.25 13.70
N MET A 494 7.39 -6.51 13.61
CA MET A 494 6.23 -6.90 12.78
C MET A 494 6.55 -6.81 11.29
N ALA A 495 6.00 -7.73 10.50
CA ALA A 495 6.14 -7.71 9.04
C ALA A 495 5.34 -6.58 8.38
N GLY A 496 5.94 -5.96 7.36
CA GLY A 496 5.31 -4.94 6.53
C GLY A 496 4.77 -3.76 7.33
N ALA A 497 3.54 -3.34 7.00
CA ALA A 497 2.89 -2.18 7.61
C ALA A 497 2.64 -2.34 9.11
N GLY A 498 2.53 -3.57 9.62
CA GLY A 498 2.26 -3.88 11.03
C GLY A 498 0.78 -4.15 11.35
N GLY A 499 0.52 -4.54 12.60
CA GLY A 499 -0.82 -4.79 13.14
C GLY A 499 -1.44 -6.16 12.81
N GLY A 500 -0.65 -7.11 12.30
CA GLY A 500 -1.03 -8.51 12.02
C GLY A 500 -0.02 -9.18 11.09
N GLY A 501 -0.28 -10.45 10.73
CA GLY A 501 0.53 -11.24 9.81
C GLY A 501 1.66 -11.98 10.52
N PHE A 502 2.87 -11.85 10.00
CA PHE A 502 4.06 -12.42 10.61
C PHE A 502 4.78 -11.45 11.55
N LEU A 503 5.39 -12.02 12.58
CA LEU A 503 6.44 -11.40 13.38
C LEU A 503 7.79 -11.95 12.89
N TYR A 504 8.70 -11.06 12.54
CA TYR A 504 10.09 -11.42 12.28
C TYR A 504 10.81 -11.61 13.61
N ILE A 505 11.56 -12.71 13.73
CA ILE A 505 12.31 -13.02 14.95
C ILE A 505 13.76 -13.29 14.58
N TRP A 506 14.66 -12.55 15.21
CA TRP A 506 16.08 -12.85 15.27
C TRP A 506 16.38 -13.53 16.61
N LEU A 507 16.54 -14.85 16.57
CA LEU A 507 16.79 -15.67 17.76
C LEU A 507 18.16 -15.35 18.37
N LYS A 508 18.29 -15.50 19.69
CA LYS A 508 19.58 -15.39 20.37
C LYS A 508 20.45 -16.62 20.11
N GLN A 509 21.74 -16.43 19.86
CA GLN A 509 22.67 -17.55 19.79
C GLN A 509 22.99 -18.04 21.22
N THR A 510 22.57 -19.26 21.57
CA THR A 510 22.97 -19.92 22.83
C THR A 510 23.35 -21.39 22.57
N GLU A 511 23.95 -22.06 23.56
CA GLU A 511 24.27 -23.49 23.50
C GLU A 511 23.02 -24.38 23.44
N ASN A 512 21.88 -23.86 23.89
CA ASN A 512 20.59 -24.57 23.88
C ASN A 512 19.86 -24.35 22.55
N ASN A 513 19.02 -25.31 22.15
CA ASN A 513 18.14 -25.18 20.99
C ASN A 513 17.01 -24.17 21.26
N VAL A 514 17.31 -22.88 21.13
CA VAL A 514 16.40 -21.75 21.43
C VAL A 514 15.09 -21.85 20.65
N LEU A 515 15.17 -22.33 19.42
CA LEU A 515 13.99 -22.48 18.58
C LEU A 515 13.04 -23.56 19.09
N GLU A 516 13.57 -24.69 19.54
CA GLU A 516 12.75 -25.72 20.19
C GLU A 516 12.11 -25.21 21.49
N LYS A 517 12.82 -24.39 22.27
CA LYS A 517 12.21 -23.71 23.44
C LYS A 517 11.07 -22.80 23.03
N LEU A 518 11.23 -22.03 21.95
CA LEU A 518 10.18 -21.16 21.42
C LEU A 518 8.97 -21.98 20.92
N GLU A 519 9.19 -23.06 20.18
CA GLU A 519 8.13 -23.98 19.73
C GLU A 519 7.38 -24.61 20.93
N ASN A 520 8.11 -25.03 21.97
CA ASN A 520 7.51 -25.60 23.17
C ASN A 520 6.72 -24.55 23.96
N LEU A 521 7.20 -23.30 24.02
CA LEU A 521 6.49 -22.19 24.66
C LEU A 521 5.14 -21.94 23.96
N LEU A 522 5.10 -21.92 22.63
CA LEU A 522 3.85 -21.76 21.88
C LEU A 522 2.89 -22.95 22.12
N LYS A 523 3.40 -24.17 22.23
CA LYS A 523 2.59 -25.37 22.52
C LYS A 523 2.10 -25.44 23.98
N SER A 524 2.82 -24.82 24.91
CA SER A 524 2.54 -24.93 26.34
C SER A 524 1.30 -24.18 26.80
N ASP A 525 0.83 -23.20 26.02
CA ASP A 525 -0.25 -22.32 26.40
C ASP A 525 -1.27 -22.18 25.26
N TRP A 526 -2.54 -22.46 25.58
CA TRP A 526 -3.64 -22.42 24.63
C TRP A 526 -3.81 -21.06 23.96
N ARG A 527 -3.33 -19.98 24.59
CA ARG A 527 -3.38 -18.61 24.06
C ARG A 527 -2.62 -18.45 22.73
N TRP A 528 -1.63 -19.31 22.46
CA TRP A 528 -0.78 -19.26 21.26
C TRP A 528 -1.12 -20.31 20.22
N LYS A 529 -2.22 -21.06 20.39
CA LYS A 529 -2.57 -22.22 19.55
C LYS A 529 -2.69 -21.92 18.05
N GLU A 530 -3.06 -20.68 17.70
CA GLU A 530 -3.18 -20.23 16.30
C GLU A 530 -1.86 -19.70 15.71
N MET A 531 -0.80 -19.62 16.54
CA MET A 531 0.51 -19.14 16.13
C MET A 531 1.43 -20.30 15.75
N ASP A 532 2.23 -20.08 14.71
CA ASP A 532 3.10 -21.11 14.15
C ASP A 532 4.44 -20.53 13.69
N ILE A 533 5.50 -21.33 13.78
CA ILE A 533 6.86 -20.89 13.43
C ILE A 533 7.26 -21.49 12.09
N TRP A 534 7.63 -20.61 11.17
CA TRP A 534 7.99 -20.96 9.81
C TRP A 534 9.48 -20.73 9.60
N ARG A 535 10.11 -21.72 8.95
CA ARG A 535 11.53 -21.68 8.62
C ARG A 535 11.74 -20.81 7.40
N VAL A 536 12.86 -20.10 7.40
CA VAL A 536 13.23 -19.19 6.34
C VAL A 536 14.69 -19.37 5.98
N GLU A 537 14.94 -19.28 4.68
CA GLU A 537 16.28 -19.36 4.13
C GLU A 537 16.48 -18.17 3.20
N LEU A 538 17.65 -17.57 3.26
CA LEU A 538 18.02 -16.48 2.37
C LEU A 538 18.23 -17.01 0.94
N GLU A 539 17.50 -16.46 -0.03
CA GLU A 539 17.66 -16.82 -1.45
C GLU A 539 18.66 -15.87 -2.11
N ASN A 540 19.91 -16.32 -2.29
CA ASN A 540 20.97 -15.53 -2.93
C ASN A 540 20.96 -15.61 -4.47
N LYS A 541 20.18 -16.51 -5.07
CA LYS A 541 20.11 -16.68 -6.53
C LYS A 541 18.98 -15.83 -7.12
N GLN A 542 18.57 -16.12 -8.35
CA GLN A 542 17.45 -15.44 -8.99
C GLN A 542 16.15 -15.64 -8.17
N PRO A 543 15.57 -14.58 -7.59
CA PRO A 543 14.41 -14.68 -6.71
C PRO A 543 13.15 -15.00 -7.51
N LEU A 544 13.09 -14.48 -8.74
CA LEU A 544 12.08 -14.72 -9.75
C LEU A 544 12.65 -15.68 -10.81
N ILE A 545 12.01 -16.82 -10.96
CA ILE A 545 12.27 -17.75 -12.06
C ILE A 545 11.09 -17.70 -13.02
N VAL A 546 11.34 -17.46 -14.30
CA VAL A 546 10.31 -17.51 -15.36
C VAL A 546 10.68 -18.60 -16.37
N LYS A 547 9.89 -19.67 -16.42
CA LYS A 547 10.06 -20.80 -17.33
C LYS A 547 9.09 -20.71 -18.49
#